data_AF-G4D4C9-F1
#
_entry.id   AF-G4D4C9-F1
#
_cell.length_a   1.000
_cell.length_b   1.000
_cell.length_c   1.000
_cell.angle_alpha   90.00
_cell.angle_beta   90.00
_cell.angle_gamma   90.00
#
_symmetry.space_group_name_H-M   'P 1'
#
loop_
_entity.id
_entity.type
_entity.pdbx_description
1 polymer ?
#
loop_
_entity_poly.entity_id
_entity_poly.type
_entity_poly.pdbx_seq_one_letter_code
_entity_poly.pdbx_strand_id
1 'polypeptide(L)'
;FNNLNIENNTVECTVSLTLKRSFNNSKVLINVNGIEKNTELENGSYIYRDVLPINSNLKLGLLSIYNESVKEVENLNYEASVLNTVLGECYINVPWEYSFFEEKDKGDVFEMDFDGGIYTTFQGEWRKIPKKIDFVLLVNDREKYRHSIIPTDKGTNYMRGDIKSRKYKFLKNDRVLVNFEVEDEHGYIHVIPKLYRVIGDKDSSNKIELIQTVKDKNGNLI
;
A
#
# COMPACT_ATOMS: atom_id res chain seq x y z
N PHE A 1 7.65 14.35 -1.29
CA PHE A 1 8.01 13.48 -2.42
C PHE A 1 7.42 14.07 -3.68
N ASN A 2 8.18 14.13 -4.77
CA ASN A 2 7.79 14.78 -6.02
C ASN A 2 8.23 13.91 -7.20
N ASN A 3 7.69 14.18 -8.40
CA ASN A 3 8.18 13.63 -9.67
C ASN A 3 8.38 12.10 -9.64
N LEU A 4 7.28 11.36 -9.46
CA LEU A 4 7.29 9.90 -9.53
C LEU A 4 7.74 9.43 -10.93
N ASN A 5 8.81 8.64 -10.97
CA ASN A 5 9.27 7.93 -12.17
C ASN A 5 8.71 6.50 -12.17
N ILE A 6 7.68 6.29 -12.98
CA ILE A 6 6.94 5.03 -13.11
C ILE A 6 7.78 3.94 -13.79
N GLU A 7 8.77 4.30 -14.61
CA GLU A 7 9.62 3.30 -15.30
C GLU A 7 10.60 2.64 -14.34
N ASN A 8 11.16 3.42 -13.41
CA ASN A 8 12.18 2.95 -12.49
C ASN A 8 11.64 2.64 -11.09
N ASN A 9 10.33 2.83 -10.85
CA ASN A 9 9.70 2.72 -9.53
C ASN A 9 10.42 3.58 -8.47
N THR A 10 10.80 4.81 -8.84
CA THR A 10 11.51 5.75 -7.97
C THR A 10 10.79 7.08 -7.86
N VAL A 11 11.01 7.82 -6.77
CA VAL A 11 10.45 9.15 -6.56
C VAL A 11 11.53 10.12 -6.08
N GLU A 12 11.41 11.38 -6.45
CA GLU A 12 12.27 12.42 -5.89
C GLU A 12 11.84 12.74 -4.45
N CYS A 13 12.82 12.75 -3.56
CA CYS A 13 12.66 13.17 -2.18
C CYS A 13 13.34 14.52 -1.99
N THR A 14 12.61 15.46 -1.41
CA THR A 14 13.17 16.74 -0.95
C THR A 14 12.85 16.89 0.53
N VAL A 15 13.87 17.07 1.35
CA VAL A 15 13.74 17.44 2.76
C VAL A 15 14.16 18.89 2.88
N SER A 16 13.25 19.74 3.35
CA SER A 16 13.52 21.15 3.63
C SER A 16 13.55 21.37 5.13
N LEU A 17 14.70 21.81 5.63
CA LEU A 17 14.93 22.06 7.05
C LEU A 17 15.06 23.57 7.28
N THR A 18 14.19 24.11 8.13
CA THR A 18 14.29 25.49 8.59
C THR A 18 14.80 25.49 10.03
N LEU A 19 15.95 26.12 10.26
CA LEU A 19 16.53 26.22 11.59
C LEU A 19 15.80 27.30 12.39
N LYS A 20 15.52 27.03 13.68
CA LYS A 20 14.88 28.00 14.59
C LYS A 20 15.72 29.26 14.85
N ARG A 21 17.03 29.18 14.62
CA ARG A 21 17.99 30.27 14.80
C ARG A 21 19.01 30.25 13.67
N SER A 22 19.53 31.43 13.33
CA SER A 22 20.54 31.59 12.29
C SER A 22 21.93 31.22 12.80
N PHE A 23 22.69 30.51 11.98
CA PHE A 23 24.11 30.24 12.20
C PHE A 23 24.88 30.76 10.98
N ASN A 24 25.91 31.58 11.22
CA ASN A 24 26.82 32.02 10.16
C ASN A 24 27.81 30.90 9.84
N ASN A 25 28.19 30.73 8.57
CA ASN A 25 29.20 29.77 8.10
C ASN A 25 28.98 28.32 8.60
N SER A 26 27.72 27.90 8.72
CA SER A 26 27.41 26.57 9.25
C SER A 26 27.36 25.50 8.17
N LYS A 27 28.11 24.40 8.37
CA LYS A 27 27.90 23.15 7.64
C LYS A 27 26.77 22.38 8.33
N VAL A 28 25.71 22.09 7.60
CA VAL A 28 24.56 21.33 8.11
C VAL A 28 24.55 19.95 7.46
N LEU A 29 24.43 18.93 8.29
CA LEU A 29 24.41 17.53 7.91
C LEU A 29 23.14 16.87 8.42
N ILE A 30 22.49 16.07 7.58
CA ILE A 30 21.32 15.28 7.96
C ILE A 30 21.63 13.80 7.83
N ASN A 31 21.25 13.01 8.82
CA ASN A 31 21.28 11.56 8.72
C ASN A 31 20.00 11.07 8.03
N VAL A 32 20.17 10.47 6.85
CA VAL A 32 19.09 9.88 6.05
C VAL A 32 19.36 8.39 5.93
N ASN A 33 18.44 7.56 6.41
CA ASN A 33 18.54 6.10 6.39
C ASN A 33 19.87 5.58 6.99
N GLY A 34 20.35 6.21 8.06
CA GLY A 34 21.58 5.83 8.75
C GLY A 34 22.86 6.46 8.17
N ILE A 35 22.78 7.17 7.04
CA ILE A 35 23.93 7.77 6.35
C ILE A 35 23.91 9.29 6.51
N GLU A 36 25.04 9.87 6.90
CA GLU A 36 25.20 11.33 6.98
C GLU A 36 25.32 11.94 5.57
N LYS A 37 24.52 12.98 5.30
CA LYS A 37 24.42 13.66 4.01
C LYS A 37 24.56 15.16 4.19
N ASN A 38 25.22 15.82 3.24
CA ASN A 38 25.28 17.28 3.22
C ASN A 38 23.93 17.86 2.79
N THR A 39 23.61 19.05 3.31
CA THR A 39 22.51 19.87 2.82
C THR A 39 23.04 21.12 2.12
N GLU A 40 22.22 21.69 1.24
CA GLU A 40 22.50 22.92 0.51
C GLU A 40 21.60 24.04 1.03
N LEU A 41 22.15 25.23 1.25
CA LEU A 41 21.36 26.37 1.71
C LEU A 41 20.69 27.05 0.51
N GLU A 42 19.37 27.03 0.47
CA GLU A 42 18.56 27.66 -0.56
C GLU A 42 17.38 28.41 0.06
N ASN A 43 17.22 29.69 -0.29
CA ASN A 43 16.09 30.52 0.14
C ASN A 43 15.83 30.48 1.67
N GLY A 44 16.89 30.39 2.48
CA GLY A 44 16.80 30.35 3.95
C GLY A 44 16.52 28.96 4.56
N SER A 45 16.44 27.91 3.73
CA SER A 45 16.26 26.52 4.17
C SER A 45 17.44 25.65 3.77
N TYR A 46 17.75 24.66 4.58
CA TYR A 46 18.74 23.63 4.26
C TYR A 46 18.04 22.47 3.58
N ILE A 47 18.43 22.20 2.33
CA ILE A 47 17.77 21.27 1.46
C ILE A 47 18.62 20.01 1.29
N TYR A 48 17.99 18.85 1.46
CA TYR A 48 18.51 17.57 0.98
C TYR A 48 17.61 17.08 -0.16
N ARG A 49 18.23 16.58 -1.23
CA ARG A 49 17.53 15.97 -2.36
C ARG A 49 18.12 14.61 -2.66
N ASP A 50 17.25 13.65 -2.99
CA ASP A 50 17.64 12.31 -3.39
C ASP A 50 16.56 11.66 -4.26
N VAL A 51 16.91 10.52 -4.87
CA VAL A 51 15.97 9.66 -5.58
C VAL A 51 15.84 8.36 -4.78
N LEU A 52 14.62 8.05 -4.33
CA LEU A 52 14.35 6.89 -3.50
C LEU A 52 13.50 5.85 -4.23
N PRO A 53 13.77 4.55 -4.04
CA PRO A 53 12.84 3.50 -4.46
C PRO A 53 11.48 3.67 -3.78
N ILE A 54 10.40 3.41 -4.50
CA ILE A 54 9.05 3.61 -3.99
C ILE A 54 8.70 2.64 -2.85
N ASN A 55 9.30 1.46 -2.81
CA ASN A 55 9.11 0.46 -1.76
C ASN A 55 10.04 0.64 -0.55
N SER A 56 10.74 1.77 -0.46
CA SER A 56 11.63 2.07 0.65
C SER A 56 10.93 2.88 1.76
N ASN A 57 11.61 2.99 2.91
CA ASN A 57 11.26 3.94 3.96
C ASN A 57 12.26 5.11 3.93
N LEU A 58 11.76 6.32 4.16
CA LEU A 58 12.57 7.48 4.49
C LEU A 58 12.65 7.62 6.00
N LYS A 59 13.85 7.48 6.58
CA LYS A 59 14.13 7.71 8.00
C LYS A 59 15.09 8.89 8.15
N LEU A 60 14.68 9.90 8.90
CA LEU A 60 15.54 11.02 9.27
C LEU A 60 15.97 10.85 10.73
N GLY A 61 17.27 10.70 10.92
CA GLY A 61 17.90 10.55 12.23
C GLY A 61 18.33 11.89 12.80
N LEU A 62 19.64 12.05 12.98
CA LEU A 62 20.24 13.25 13.55
C LEU A 62 20.42 14.36 12.49
N LEU A 63 20.16 15.59 12.92
CA LEU A 63 20.60 16.83 12.28
C LEU A 63 21.83 17.34 13.03
N SER A 64 22.96 17.52 12.35
CA SER A 64 24.17 18.08 12.93
C SER A 64 24.50 19.43 12.27
N ILE A 65 24.70 20.45 13.09
CA ILE A 65 25.07 21.80 12.66
C ILE A 65 26.47 22.07 13.20
N TYR A 66 27.41 22.30 12.29
CA TYR A 66 28.80 22.65 12.61
C TYR A 66 29.00 24.12 12.29
N ASN A 67 29.19 24.93 13.31
CA ASN A 67 29.75 26.27 13.21
C ASN A 67 31.16 26.23 13.84
N GLU A 68 32.08 27.08 13.40
CA GLU A 68 33.54 27.08 13.65
C GLU A 68 33.99 26.67 15.08
N SER A 69 33.14 26.89 16.10
CA SER A 69 33.42 26.54 17.51
C SER A 69 32.35 25.67 18.19
N VAL A 70 31.25 25.31 17.52
CA VAL A 70 30.10 24.63 18.13
C VAL A 70 29.53 23.56 17.20
N LYS A 71 29.41 22.34 17.73
CA LYS A 71 28.59 21.27 17.14
C LYS A 71 27.28 21.21 17.90
N GLU A 72 26.18 21.48 17.22
CA GLU A 72 24.84 21.21 17.73
C GLU A 72 24.26 19.98 17.05
N VAL A 73 23.56 19.15 17.81
CA VAL A 73 22.91 17.95 17.30
C VAL A 73 21.48 17.93 17.79
N GLU A 74 20.54 17.73 16.86
CA GLU A 74 19.12 17.56 17.14
C GLU A 74 18.65 16.23 16.54
N ASN A 75 17.72 15.55 17.20
CA ASN A 75 17.14 14.33 16.66
C ASN A 75 15.80 14.65 15.99
N LEU A 76 15.66 14.29 14.72
CA LEU A 76 14.46 14.57 13.93
C LEU A 76 13.38 13.50 14.10
N ASN A 77 13.74 12.25 14.46
CA ASN A 77 12.84 11.11 14.68
C ASN A 77 11.65 11.03 13.69
N TYR A 78 11.94 11.17 12.39
CA TYR A 78 10.91 11.10 11.35
C TYR A 78 11.06 9.83 10.54
N GLU A 79 9.96 9.12 10.32
CA GLU A 79 9.89 7.94 9.44
C GLU A 79 8.64 8.00 8.58
N ALA A 80 8.78 7.72 7.29
CA ALA A 80 7.67 7.63 6.35
C ALA A 80 7.88 6.49 5.36
N SER A 81 6.84 5.68 5.15
CA SER A 81 6.78 4.75 4.00
C SER A 81 6.62 5.56 2.72
N VAL A 82 7.59 5.41 1.80
CA VAL A 82 7.54 6.12 0.52
C VAL A 82 6.31 5.68 -0.27
N LEU A 83 6.07 4.36 -0.30
CA LEU A 83 4.92 3.76 -0.98
C LEU A 83 3.60 4.35 -0.48
N ASN A 84 3.38 4.36 0.83
CA ASN A 84 2.10 4.80 1.40
C ASN A 84 1.96 6.32 1.30
N THR A 85 3.06 7.07 1.29
CA THR A 85 3.01 8.53 1.14
C THR A 85 2.75 8.95 -0.31
N VAL A 86 3.37 8.26 -1.28
CA VAL A 86 3.28 8.59 -2.71
C VAL A 86 2.03 7.99 -3.33
N LEU A 87 1.78 6.71 -3.08
CA LEU A 87 0.66 5.95 -3.63
C LEU A 87 -0.50 5.80 -2.66
N GLY A 88 -0.49 6.36 -1.46
CA GLY A 88 -1.60 6.21 -0.51
C GLY A 88 -1.88 4.77 -0.06
N GLU A 89 -2.95 4.62 0.72
CA GLU A 89 -3.44 3.33 1.20
C GLU A 89 -4.91 3.14 0.81
N CYS A 90 -5.22 1.94 0.30
CA CYS A 90 -6.55 1.59 -0.16
C CYS A 90 -7.16 0.54 0.76
N TYR A 91 -8.26 0.93 1.41
CA TYR A 91 -8.97 0.06 2.34
C TYR A 91 -10.29 -0.37 1.74
N ILE A 92 -10.41 -1.65 1.42
CA ILE A 92 -11.66 -2.25 0.97
C ILE A 92 -12.33 -2.97 2.14
N ASN A 93 -13.49 -2.51 2.57
CA ASN A 93 -14.37 -3.25 3.46
C ASN A 93 -15.38 -4.04 2.63
N VAL A 94 -15.62 -5.29 3.02
CA VAL A 94 -16.55 -6.17 2.31
C VAL A 94 -17.46 -6.83 3.35
N PRO A 95 -18.59 -6.23 3.69
CA PRO A 95 -19.60 -6.84 4.55
C PRO A 95 -20.39 -7.89 3.76
N TRP A 96 -19.70 -8.91 3.24
CA TRP A 96 -20.35 -10.07 2.63
C TRP A 96 -20.69 -11.13 3.67
N GLU A 97 -21.88 -11.69 3.55
CA GLU A 97 -22.27 -12.92 4.22
C GLU A 97 -21.77 -14.10 3.38
N TYR A 98 -20.51 -14.51 3.57
CA TYR A 98 -20.08 -15.75 2.92
C TYR A 98 -20.68 -16.94 3.66
N SER A 99 -21.55 -17.67 2.98
CA SER A 99 -22.14 -18.90 3.51
C SER A 99 -21.30 -20.09 3.03
N PHE A 100 -20.83 -20.90 3.99
CA PHE A 100 -20.11 -22.13 3.72
C PHE A 100 -21.07 -23.31 3.70
N PHE A 101 -21.18 -23.98 2.57
CA PHE A 101 -22.01 -25.17 2.44
C PHE A 101 -21.12 -26.39 2.17
N GLU A 102 -21.26 -27.42 3.02
CA GLU A 102 -20.61 -28.71 2.85
C GLU A 102 -21.56 -29.66 2.10
N GLU A 103 -21.26 -30.03 0.85
CA GLU A 103 -21.99 -31.10 0.15
C GLU A 103 -21.45 -32.46 0.63
N LYS A 104 -22.25 -33.21 1.40
CA LYS A 104 -21.82 -34.47 2.03
C LYS A 104 -21.86 -35.72 1.13
N ASP A 105 -22.38 -35.61 -0.10
CA ASP A 105 -22.86 -36.80 -0.81
C ASP A 105 -22.05 -37.28 -2.03
N LYS A 106 -20.89 -36.70 -2.37
CA LYS A 106 -19.89 -37.31 -3.28
C LYS A 106 -18.62 -36.46 -3.41
N GLY A 107 -17.58 -36.85 -2.68
CA GLY A 107 -16.28 -36.17 -2.65
C GLY A 107 -16.32 -34.97 -1.70
N ASP A 108 -15.22 -34.71 -1.00
CA ASP A 108 -15.08 -33.57 -0.09
C ASP A 108 -15.12 -32.22 -0.86
N VAL A 109 -16.28 -31.88 -1.42
CA VAL A 109 -16.55 -30.70 -2.22
C VAL A 109 -17.24 -29.66 -1.34
N PHE A 110 -16.64 -28.49 -1.27
CA PHE A 110 -17.10 -27.38 -0.45
C PHE A 110 -17.53 -26.23 -1.35
N GLU A 111 -18.69 -25.64 -1.07
CA GLU A 111 -19.20 -24.49 -1.82
C GLU A 111 -19.08 -23.23 -0.98
N MET A 112 -18.55 -22.16 -1.58
CA MET A 112 -18.57 -20.82 -1.00
C MET A 112 -19.29 -19.87 -1.95
N ASP A 113 -20.19 -19.07 -1.40
CA ASP A 113 -20.82 -17.96 -2.10
C ASP A 113 -20.20 -16.63 -1.66
N PHE A 114 -19.85 -15.79 -2.62
CA PHE A 114 -19.38 -14.43 -2.39
C PHE A 114 -20.44 -13.47 -2.90
N ASP A 115 -21.27 -12.96 -1.99
CA ASP A 115 -22.28 -11.93 -2.29
C ASP A 115 -22.12 -10.77 -1.31
N GLY A 116 -22.01 -9.55 -1.84
CA GLY A 116 -21.90 -8.37 -0.98
C GLY A 116 -21.46 -7.10 -1.69
N GLY A 117 -21.54 -5.99 -0.95
CA GLY A 117 -21.02 -4.69 -1.38
C GLY A 117 -19.56 -4.53 -1.04
N ILE A 118 -18.81 -3.81 -1.88
CA ILE A 118 -17.49 -3.28 -1.53
C ILE A 118 -17.63 -1.82 -1.11
N TYR A 119 -17.00 -1.47 -0.01
CA TYR A 119 -16.86 -0.09 0.47
C TYR A 119 -15.40 0.25 0.51
N THR A 120 -14.98 1.26 -0.23
CA THR A 120 -13.57 1.66 -0.24
C THR A 120 -13.40 3.02 0.42
N THR A 121 -12.43 3.12 1.33
CA THR A 121 -11.95 4.39 1.89
C THR A 121 -10.48 4.59 1.56
N PHE A 122 -10.09 5.83 1.33
CA PHE A 122 -8.73 6.20 0.96
C PHE A 122 -8.13 7.12 2.01
N GLN A 123 -6.88 6.88 2.38
CA GLN A 123 -6.07 7.78 3.19
C GLN A 123 -4.88 8.29 2.36
N GLY A 124 -4.48 9.55 2.60
CA GLY A 124 -3.38 10.20 1.88
C GLY A 124 -3.80 10.95 0.61
N GLU A 125 -2.87 11.08 -0.35
CA GLU A 125 -2.99 11.85 -1.60
C GLU A 125 -3.84 11.16 -2.70
N TRP A 126 -4.67 10.17 -2.35
CA TRP A 126 -5.57 9.55 -3.34
C TRP A 126 -6.65 10.54 -3.80
N ARG A 127 -6.41 11.14 -4.96
CA ARG A 127 -7.24 12.21 -5.52
C ARG A 127 -8.35 11.71 -6.44
N LYS A 128 -8.38 10.41 -6.78
CA LYS A 128 -9.29 9.89 -7.81
C LYS A 128 -9.94 8.55 -7.46
N ILE A 129 -11.13 8.41 -8.00
CA ILE A 129 -11.92 7.18 -8.01
C ILE A 129 -11.26 6.19 -8.97
N PRO A 130 -10.85 4.99 -8.52
CA PRO A 130 -10.36 3.96 -9.42
C PRO A 130 -11.45 3.62 -10.45
N LYS A 131 -11.04 3.49 -11.71
CA LYS A 131 -11.99 3.21 -12.81
C LYS A 131 -12.63 1.82 -12.69
N LYS A 132 -11.90 0.89 -12.08
CA LYS A 132 -12.31 -0.50 -11.86
C LYS A 132 -11.65 -1.03 -10.59
N ILE A 133 -12.29 -2.02 -9.98
CA ILE A 133 -11.75 -2.83 -8.89
C ILE A 133 -11.93 -4.29 -9.33
N ASP A 134 -10.84 -5.03 -9.45
CA ASP A 134 -10.90 -6.43 -9.86
C ASP A 134 -10.97 -7.32 -8.61
N PHE A 135 -12.07 -8.06 -8.45
CA PHE A 135 -12.15 -9.20 -7.54
C PHE A 135 -11.39 -10.38 -8.16
N VAL A 136 -10.43 -10.94 -7.45
CA VAL A 136 -9.57 -12.02 -7.93
C VAL A 136 -9.62 -13.18 -6.94
N LEU A 137 -10.08 -14.33 -7.42
CA LEU A 137 -10.10 -15.58 -6.68
C LEU A 137 -8.95 -16.48 -7.14
N LEU A 138 -8.04 -16.76 -6.22
CA LEU A 138 -6.93 -17.67 -6.41
C LEU A 138 -7.22 -19.00 -5.68
N VAL A 139 -6.95 -20.11 -6.35
CA VAL A 139 -6.97 -21.45 -5.75
C VAL A 139 -5.63 -22.11 -5.99
N ASN A 140 -4.95 -22.53 -4.92
CA ASN A 140 -3.60 -23.10 -4.96
C ASN A 140 -2.64 -22.22 -5.77
N ASP A 141 -2.65 -20.92 -5.48
CA ASP A 141 -1.82 -19.87 -6.11
C ASP A 141 -2.10 -19.63 -7.60
N ARG A 142 -3.19 -20.17 -8.15
CA ARG A 142 -3.61 -19.96 -9.54
C ARG A 142 -4.90 -19.18 -9.61
N GLU A 143 -4.97 -18.22 -10.53
CA GLU A 143 -6.21 -17.50 -10.80
C GLU A 143 -7.27 -18.47 -11.32
N LYS A 144 -8.33 -18.61 -10.54
CA LYS A 144 -9.52 -19.38 -10.90
C LYS A 144 -10.59 -18.48 -11.48
N TYR A 145 -10.66 -17.24 -11.02
CA TYR A 145 -11.67 -16.30 -11.46
C TYR A 145 -11.27 -14.84 -11.23
N ARG A 146 -11.74 -13.97 -12.14
CA ARG A 146 -11.64 -12.51 -12.04
C ARG A 146 -12.96 -11.86 -12.41
N HIS A 147 -13.35 -10.83 -11.66
CA HIS A 147 -14.50 -10.00 -11.96
C HIS A 147 -14.19 -8.52 -11.75
N SER A 148 -14.39 -7.72 -12.79
CA SER A 148 -14.25 -6.28 -12.71
C SER A 148 -15.52 -5.65 -12.18
N ILE A 149 -15.36 -4.91 -11.08
CA ILE A 149 -16.40 -4.11 -10.44
C ILE A 149 -16.15 -2.67 -10.85
N ILE A 150 -17.18 -1.99 -11.34
CA ILE A 150 -17.11 -0.55 -11.64
C ILE A 150 -17.66 0.19 -10.41
N PRO A 151 -16.80 0.82 -9.59
CA PRO A 151 -17.26 1.53 -8.42
C PRO A 151 -18.06 2.76 -8.83
N THR A 152 -19.14 3.03 -8.09
CA THR A 152 -19.88 4.28 -8.19
C THR A 152 -19.49 5.21 -7.05
N ASP A 153 -19.25 6.48 -7.36
CA ASP A 153 -19.00 7.52 -6.36
C ASP A 153 -20.23 7.69 -5.47
N LYS A 154 -20.02 7.74 -4.16
CA LYS A 154 -21.07 8.00 -3.16
C LYS A 154 -20.77 9.21 -2.27
N GLY A 155 -19.75 10.01 -2.59
CA GLY A 155 -19.33 11.18 -1.82
C GLY A 155 -17.95 11.02 -1.18
N THR A 156 -17.58 11.98 -0.33
CA THR A 156 -16.21 12.18 0.19
C THR A 156 -15.55 10.90 0.71
N ASN A 157 -14.74 10.28 -0.16
CA ASN A 157 -13.91 9.09 0.07
C ASN A 157 -14.65 7.76 0.21
N TYR A 158 -15.85 7.64 -0.37
CA TYR A 158 -16.61 6.39 -0.34
C TYR A 158 -17.03 5.95 -1.74
N MET A 159 -16.82 4.67 -2.01
CA MET A 159 -17.30 4.02 -3.23
C MET A 159 -18.09 2.78 -2.91
N ARG A 160 -19.11 2.51 -3.73
CA ARG A 160 -19.86 1.26 -3.70
C ARG A 160 -19.72 0.53 -5.02
N GLY A 161 -19.38 -0.75 -4.93
CA GLY A 161 -19.54 -1.73 -5.99
C GLY A 161 -20.25 -2.97 -5.43
N ASP A 162 -20.87 -3.77 -6.29
CA ASP A 162 -21.57 -4.98 -5.86
C ASP A 162 -20.90 -6.21 -6.49
N ILE A 163 -20.70 -7.25 -5.69
CA ILE A 163 -20.25 -8.58 -6.11
C ILE A 163 -21.51 -9.42 -6.11
N LYS A 164 -21.98 -9.80 -7.30
CA LYS A 164 -23.15 -10.68 -7.41
C LYS A 164 -22.79 -12.06 -6.89
N SER A 165 -23.68 -12.63 -6.06
CA SER A 165 -23.67 -14.04 -5.66
C SER A 165 -23.16 -14.94 -6.76
N ARG A 166 -22.10 -15.67 -6.43
CA ARG A 166 -21.49 -16.68 -7.29
C ARG A 166 -20.92 -17.77 -6.40
N LYS A 167 -21.54 -18.94 -6.52
CA LYS A 167 -21.14 -20.17 -5.84
C LYS A 167 -19.91 -20.78 -6.52
N TYR A 168 -18.85 -20.98 -5.76
CA TYR A 168 -17.62 -21.65 -6.19
C TYR A 168 -17.43 -22.94 -5.42
N LYS A 169 -17.08 -24.01 -6.15
CA LYS A 169 -16.76 -25.31 -5.58
C LYS A 169 -15.27 -25.49 -5.40
N PHE A 170 -14.86 -26.02 -4.25
CA PHE A 170 -13.48 -26.28 -3.85
C PHE A 170 -13.33 -27.69 -3.31
N LEU A 171 -12.13 -28.24 -3.36
CA LEU A 171 -11.78 -29.53 -2.77
C LEU A 171 -11.16 -29.33 -1.39
N LYS A 172 -11.25 -30.36 -0.55
CA LYS A 172 -10.47 -30.42 0.69
C LYS A 172 -8.99 -30.12 0.45
N ASN A 173 -8.40 -29.33 1.33
CA ASN A 173 -7.03 -28.81 1.30
C ASN A 173 -6.73 -27.78 0.20
N ASP A 174 -7.71 -27.35 -0.60
CA ASP A 174 -7.51 -26.20 -1.49
C ASP A 174 -7.15 -24.96 -0.67
N ARG A 175 -6.11 -24.24 -1.11
CA ARG A 175 -5.74 -22.93 -0.58
C ARG A 175 -6.50 -21.86 -1.37
N VAL A 176 -7.47 -21.23 -0.73
CA VAL A 176 -8.31 -20.19 -1.33
C VAL A 176 -7.84 -18.83 -0.86
N LEU A 177 -7.51 -17.95 -1.81
CA LEU A 177 -7.15 -16.56 -1.56
C LEU A 177 -8.05 -15.64 -2.39
N VAL A 178 -8.63 -14.63 -1.75
CA VAL A 178 -9.40 -13.58 -2.42
C VAL A 178 -8.67 -12.26 -2.26
N ASN A 179 -8.39 -11.62 -3.39
CA ASN A 179 -7.80 -10.30 -3.46
C ASN A 179 -8.75 -9.34 -4.16
N PHE A 180 -8.65 -8.07 -3.79
CA PHE A 180 -9.08 -6.98 -4.65
C PHE A 180 -7.85 -6.31 -5.24
N GLU A 181 -7.86 -6.14 -6.55
CA GLU A 181 -6.81 -5.44 -7.28
C GLU A 181 -7.36 -4.09 -7.76
N VAL A 182 -6.69 -3.00 -7.38
CA VAL A 182 -7.09 -1.63 -7.72
C VAL A 182 -5.95 -0.94 -8.43
N GLU A 183 -6.20 -0.49 -9.65
CA GLU A 183 -5.24 0.31 -10.42
C GLU A 183 -5.35 1.78 -10.03
N ASP A 184 -4.24 2.37 -9.61
CA ASP A 184 -4.15 3.80 -9.28
C ASP A 184 -3.97 4.68 -10.53
N GLU A 185 -3.84 5.99 -10.36
CA GLU A 185 -3.69 6.90 -11.51
C GLU A 185 -2.31 6.84 -12.19
N HIS A 186 -1.33 6.21 -11.55
CA HIS A 186 0.03 6.03 -12.06
C HIS A 186 0.24 4.66 -12.72
N GLY A 187 -0.77 3.77 -12.69
CA GLY A 187 -0.74 2.43 -13.25
C GLY A 187 -0.18 1.36 -12.32
N TYR A 188 -0.01 1.65 -11.02
CA TYR A 188 0.30 0.64 -10.01
C TYR A 188 -0.96 -0.11 -9.61
N ILE A 189 -0.82 -1.41 -9.34
CA ILE A 189 -1.93 -2.27 -8.92
C ILE A 189 -1.76 -2.55 -7.42
N HIS A 190 -2.67 -2.00 -6.63
CA HIS A 190 -2.79 -2.30 -5.20
C HIS A 190 -3.51 -3.64 -5.04
N VAL A 191 -2.81 -4.64 -4.52
CA VAL A 191 -3.35 -5.96 -4.20
C VAL A 191 -3.73 -5.95 -2.72
N ILE A 192 -5.04 -5.93 -2.47
CA ILE A 192 -5.63 -5.80 -1.15
C ILE A 192 -6.26 -7.14 -0.79
N PRO A 193 -5.59 -7.96 0.02
CA PRO A 193 -6.05 -9.30 0.26
C PRO A 193 -7.21 -9.28 1.29
N LYS A 194 -8.20 -10.17 1.14
CA LYS A 194 -9.44 -10.18 1.97
C LYS A 194 -9.79 -11.49 2.61
N LEU A 195 -9.47 -12.59 1.96
CA LEU A 195 -9.70 -13.91 2.52
C LEU A 195 -8.50 -14.76 2.20
N TYR A 196 -7.99 -15.47 3.20
CA TYR A 196 -7.16 -16.64 2.99
C TYR A 196 -7.73 -17.79 3.81
N ARG A 197 -7.89 -18.95 3.19
CA ARG A 197 -8.42 -20.14 3.86
C ARG A 197 -7.87 -21.42 3.26
N VAL A 198 -7.65 -22.42 4.10
CA VAL A 198 -7.42 -23.80 3.65
C VAL A 198 -8.72 -24.58 3.83
N ILE A 199 -9.25 -25.15 2.75
CA ILE A 199 -10.55 -25.81 2.77
C ILE A 199 -10.50 -27.09 3.61
N GLY A 200 -11.46 -27.26 4.51
CA GLY A 200 -11.52 -28.38 5.46
C GLY A 200 -10.69 -28.19 6.74
N ASP A 201 -9.89 -27.12 6.83
CA ASP A 201 -9.20 -26.73 8.06
C ASP A 201 -10.05 -25.73 8.85
N LYS A 202 -10.51 -26.15 10.04
CA LYS A 202 -11.34 -25.35 10.94
C LYS A 202 -10.57 -24.23 11.64
N ASP A 203 -9.25 -24.37 11.74
CA ASP A 203 -8.37 -23.39 12.42
C ASP A 203 -7.76 -22.37 11.45
N SER A 204 -7.92 -22.57 10.14
CA SER A 204 -7.39 -21.67 9.11
C SER A 204 -8.12 -20.31 9.01
N SER A 205 -9.20 -20.10 9.77
CA SER A 205 -9.93 -18.83 9.75
C SER A 205 -9.18 -17.73 10.52
N ASN A 206 -8.93 -16.62 9.81
CA ASN A 206 -8.64 -15.27 10.34
C ASN A 206 -7.18 -14.92 10.70
N LYS A 207 -6.16 -15.59 10.16
CA LYS A 207 -4.76 -15.35 10.59
C LYS A 207 -3.81 -14.67 9.62
N ILE A 208 -4.29 -14.05 8.54
CA ILE A 208 -3.40 -13.20 7.76
C ILE A 208 -3.73 -11.76 8.09
N GLU A 209 -2.78 -11.06 8.70
CA GLU A 209 -2.64 -9.63 8.51
C GLU A 209 -2.45 -9.44 7.01
N LEU A 210 -3.56 -9.21 6.31
CA LEU A 210 -3.60 -9.12 4.85
C LEU A 210 -3.01 -7.76 4.47
N ILE A 211 -1.67 -7.67 4.56
CA ILE A 211 -0.89 -6.49 4.20
C ILE A 211 -1.12 -6.24 2.72
N GLN A 212 -1.53 -5.01 2.39
CA GLN A 212 -1.61 -4.55 1.01
C GLN A 212 -0.22 -4.67 0.38
N THR A 213 -0.15 -5.30 -0.79
CA THR A 213 1.06 -5.29 -1.63
C THR A 213 0.78 -4.48 -2.89
N VAL A 214 1.83 -4.03 -3.57
CA VAL A 214 1.69 -3.24 -4.79
C VAL A 214 2.44 -3.95 -5.91
N LYS A 215 1.85 -3.96 -7.10
CA LYS A 215 2.53 -4.34 -8.34
C LYS A 215 2.80 -3.09 -9.17
N ASP A 216 3.95 -3.04 -9.81
CA ASP A 216 4.25 -2.05 -10.84
C ASP A 216 3.37 -2.23 -12.09
N LYS A 217 3.49 -1.32 -13.05
CA LYS A 217 2.78 -1.37 -14.34
C LYS A 217 3.05 -2.62 -15.18
N ASN A 218 4.12 -3.36 -14.87
CA ASN A 218 4.49 -4.60 -15.55
C ASN A 218 3.96 -5.84 -14.79
N GLY A 219 3.30 -5.64 -13.64
CA GLY A 219 2.78 -6.70 -12.79
C GLY A 219 3.78 -7.27 -11.79
N ASN A 220 4.97 -6.69 -11.66
CA ASN A 220 5.97 -7.13 -10.68
C ASN A 220 5.64 -6.60 -9.30
N LEU A 221 5.70 -7.45 -8.27
CA LEU A 221 5.57 -7.02 -6.89
C LEU A 221 6.74 -6.13 -6.48
N ILE A 222 6.45 -5.01 -5.81
CA ILE A 222 7.43 -4.05 -5.29
C ILE A 222 7.26 -3.83 -3.79
#